data_AF-A0A5N7WCK1-F1
#
_entry.id   AF-A0A5N7WCK1-F1
#
_cell.length_a   1.000
_cell.length_b   1.000
_cell.length_c   1.000
_cell.angle_alpha   90.00
_cell.angle_beta   90.00
_cell.angle_gamma   90.00
#
_symmetry.space_group_name_H-M   'P 1'
#
loop_
_entity.id
_entity.type
_entity.pdbx_description
1 polymer ?
#
loop_
_entity_poly.entity_id
_entity_poly.type
_entity_poly.pdbx_seq_one_letter_code
_entity_poly.pdbx_strand_id
1 'polypeptide(L)'
;MAFGDGNVLIVSEYLMQIIETQSLEAMALNLDAFDVIVIKSRVHFRRGFDDSGFSKAIYLVEPDEAFLGTTKLNKLPYKNVVPSNYFPYGCSDFTIEPRQHEAMTG
;
A
#
# COMPACT_ATOMS: atom_id res chain seq x y z
N MET A 1 -14.56 -21.15 4.96
CA MET A 1 -14.16 -19.85 4.41
C MET A 1 -15.38 -18.95 4.46
N ALA A 2 -15.39 -17.94 5.33
CA ALA A 2 -16.50 -16.99 5.36
C ALA A 2 -15.90 -15.58 5.42
N PHE A 3 -16.07 -14.85 4.32
CA PHE A 3 -16.01 -13.40 4.35
C PHE A 3 -17.28 -12.94 5.09
N GLY A 4 -17.17 -12.21 6.21
CA GLY A 4 -18.36 -11.72 6.91
C GLY A 4 -18.31 -11.61 8.44
N ASP A 5 -17.21 -11.99 9.10
CA ASP A 5 -17.07 -11.85 10.56
C ASP A 5 -16.61 -10.43 10.93
N GLY A 6 -17.47 -9.43 10.67
CA GLY A 6 -17.17 -8.00 10.88
C GLY A 6 -16.28 -7.34 9.80
N ASN A 7 -15.87 -8.10 8.78
CA ASN A 7 -15.02 -7.60 7.69
C ASN A 7 -15.84 -7.12 6.50
N VAL A 8 -15.40 -6.01 5.89
CA VAL A 8 -15.98 -5.46 4.65
C VAL A 8 -14.92 -5.44 3.55
N LEU A 9 -15.30 -5.88 2.35
CA LEU A 9 -14.50 -5.75 1.12
C LEU A 9 -15.27 -4.96 0.09
N ILE A 10 -14.67 -3.86 -0.35
CA ILE A 10 -15.19 -3.03 -1.43
C ILE A 10 -14.39 -3.33 -2.68
N VAL A 11 -15.07 -3.79 -3.73
CA VAL A 11 -14.49 -4.01 -5.05
C VAL A 11 -15.11 -3.00 -6.01
N SER A 12 -14.27 -2.18 -6.62
CA SER A 12 -14.68 -1.17 -7.59
C SER A 12 -14.42 -1.67 -9.02
N GLU A 13 -15.28 -1.28 -9.95
CA GLU A 13 -15.11 -1.56 -11.39
C GLU A 13 -13.87 -0.86 -11.95
N TYR A 14 -13.56 0.33 -11.43
CA TYR A 14 -12.42 1.14 -11.82
C TYR A 14 -11.45 1.34 -10.66
N LEU A 15 -10.21 1.72 -10.97
CA LEU A 15 -9.23 2.09 -9.95
C LEU A 15 -9.72 3.30 -9.15
N MET A 16 -10.01 3.09 -7.87
CA MET A 16 -10.38 4.15 -6.93
C MET A 16 -9.18 4.53 -6.07
N GLN A 17 -8.91 5.83 -5.99
CA GLN A 17 -7.87 6.37 -5.13
C GLN A 17 -8.49 6.91 -3.84
N ILE A 18 -8.39 6.15 -2.75
CA ILE A 18 -8.84 6.57 -1.43
C ILE A 18 -7.71 7.37 -0.76
N ILE A 19 -7.93 8.66 -0.55
CA ILE A 19 -6.96 9.59 0.06
C ILE A 19 -7.45 10.22 1.37
N GLU A 20 -8.76 10.16 1.62
CA GLU A 20 -9.47 10.85 2.70
C GLU A 20 -10.56 9.91 3.27
N THR A 21 -10.81 10.00 4.58
CA THR A 21 -11.78 9.15 5.30
C THR A 21 -13.20 9.34 4.78
N GLN A 22 -13.53 10.58 4.37
CA GLN A 22 -14.82 10.97 3.83
C GLN A 22 -15.20 10.15 2.58
N SER A 23 -14.22 9.67 1.82
CA SER A 23 -14.48 8.80 0.66
C SER A 23 -15.10 7.47 1.06
N LEU A 24 -14.71 6.94 2.23
CA LEU A 24 -15.24 5.69 2.78
C LEU A 24 -16.58 5.91 3.50
N GLU A 25 -16.71 7.03 4.22
CA GLU A 25 -17.97 7.43 4.87
C GLU A 25 -19.08 7.66 3.83
N ALA A 26 -18.75 8.24 2.68
CA ALA A 26 -19.67 8.41 1.55
C ALA A 26 -20.16 7.06 0.96
N MET A 27 -19.46 5.96 1.23
CA MET A 27 -19.89 4.58 0.91
C MET A 27 -20.70 3.94 2.05
N ALA A 28 -21.20 4.75 2.98
CA ALA A 28 -21.95 4.34 4.16
C ALA A 28 -21.17 3.46 5.15
N LEU A 29 -19.83 3.57 5.18
CA LEU A 29 -19.02 2.93 6.21
C LEU A 29 -18.94 3.80 7.46
N ASN A 30 -19.20 3.19 8.62
CA ASN A 30 -18.86 3.79 9.92
C ASN A 30 -17.41 3.40 10.27
N LEU A 31 -16.47 4.32 10.14
CA LEU A 31 -15.05 4.03 10.34
C LEU A 31 -14.70 3.67 11.78
N ASP A 32 -15.46 4.16 12.76
CA ASP A 32 -15.27 3.83 14.18
C ASP A 32 -15.60 2.35 14.51
N ALA A 33 -16.25 1.64 13.58
CA ALA A 33 -16.57 0.22 13.73
C ALA A 33 -15.43 -0.72 13.31
N PHE A 34 -14.32 -0.19 12.79
CA PHE A 34 -13.20 -0.98 12.27
C PHE A 34 -11.91 -0.73 13.04
N ASP A 35 -11.23 -1.80 13.44
CA ASP A 35 -9.90 -1.71 14.06
C ASP A 35 -8.81 -1.43 13.03
N VAL A 36 -9.00 -1.87 11.79
CA VAL A 36 -8.01 -1.82 10.71
C VAL A 36 -8.69 -1.46 9.40
N ILE A 37 -8.09 -0.51 8.68
CA ILE A 37 -8.45 -0.15 7.31
C ILE A 37 -7.28 -0.49 6.40
N VAL A 38 -7.54 -1.26 5.34
CA VAL A 38 -6.54 -1.61 4.33
C VAL A 38 -6.92 -0.95 3.01
N ILE A 39 -6.00 -0.14 2.48
CA ILE A 39 -6.16 0.54 1.20
C ILE A 39 -4.94 0.28 0.31
N LYS A 40 -5.19 0.15 -0.99
CA LYS A 40 -4.12 0.02 -1.99
C LYS A 40 -3.53 1.40 -2.29
N SER A 41 -2.61 1.86 -1.44
CA SER A 41 -1.93 3.15 -1.59
C SER A 41 -0.51 3.08 -1.03
N ARG A 42 0.38 3.98 -1.50
CA ARG A 42 1.74 4.11 -0.96
C ARG A 42 2.00 5.42 -0.22
N VAL A 43 1.36 6.51 -0.64
CA VAL A 43 1.66 7.86 -0.11
C VAL A 43 0.41 8.70 0.04
N HIS A 44 -0.47 8.70 -0.95
CA HIS A 44 -1.58 9.65 -1.01
C HIS A 44 -2.59 9.55 0.13
N PHE A 45 -2.60 8.43 0.86
CA PHE A 45 -3.46 8.27 2.04
C PHE A 45 -2.99 9.08 3.25
N ARG A 46 -1.70 9.44 3.32
CA ARG A 46 -1.13 10.12 4.50
C ARG A 46 -1.89 11.39 4.85
N ARG A 47 -2.25 12.20 3.86
CA ARG A 47 -2.99 13.44 4.10
C ARG A 47 -4.29 13.23 4.89
N GLY A 48 -5.07 12.23 4.51
CA GLY A 48 -6.39 12.01 5.12
C GLY A 48 -6.37 11.10 6.34
N PHE A 49 -5.38 10.22 6.46
CA PHE A 49 -5.34 9.17 7.47
C PHE A 49 -4.20 9.32 8.50
N ASP A 50 -3.10 9.97 8.12
CA ASP A 50 -1.90 10.20 8.95
C ASP A 50 -1.92 11.63 9.50
N ASP A 51 -1.77 12.62 8.61
CA ASP A 51 -1.62 14.04 8.94
C ASP A 51 -2.86 14.62 9.67
N SER A 52 -4.03 14.00 9.48
CA SER A 52 -5.28 14.35 10.15
C SER A 52 -5.36 13.85 11.60
N GLY A 53 -4.47 12.93 12.00
CA GLY A 53 -4.49 12.24 13.29
C GLY A 53 -5.51 11.11 13.39
N PHE A 54 -6.13 10.69 12.28
CA PHE A 54 -7.13 9.63 12.26
C PHE A 54 -6.54 8.25 12.64
N SER A 55 -5.43 7.86 12.01
CA SER A 55 -4.79 6.56 12.23
C SER A 55 -3.77 6.66 13.36
N LYS A 56 -3.90 5.79 14.37
CA LYS A 56 -2.92 5.70 15.46
C LYS A 56 -1.60 5.06 15.04
N ALA A 57 -1.62 4.26 13.98
CA ALA A 57 -0.46 3.58 13.44
C ALA A 57 -0.66 3.33 11.95
N ILE A 58 0.45 3.34 11.21
CA ILE A 58 0.48 3.07 9.78
C ILE A 58 1.44 1.93 9.51
N TYR A 59 0.95 0.92 8.80
CA TYR A 59 1.72 -0.23 8.38
C TYR A 59 1.78 -0.28 6.87
N LEU A 60 2.96 0.01 6.31
CA LEU A 60 3.21 -0.24 4.90
C LEU A 60 3.56 -1.72 4.71
N VAL A 61 2.72 -2.42 3.95
CA VAL A 61 2.89 -3.85 3.66
C VAL A 61 3.14 -4.01 2.16
N GLU A 62 4.25 -4.67 1.82
CA GLU A 62 4.59 -5.01 0.44
C GLU A 62 4.76 -6.53 0.30
N PRO A 63 4.10 -7.17 -0.67
CA PRO A 63 4.34 -8.58 -0.98
C PRO A 63 5.81 -8.89 -1.30
N ASP A 64 6.20 -10.13 -1.07
CA ASP A 64 7.55 -10.59 -1.38
C ASP A 64 7.78 -10.79 -2.88
N GLU A 65 6.71 -11.14 -3.57
CA GLU A 65 6.61 -11.37 -5.00
C GLU A 65 6.68 -10.07 -5.82
N ALA A 66 6.85 -10.22 -7.13
CA ALA A 66 6.77 -9.11 -8.07
C ALA A 66 5.29 -8.80 -8.38
N PHE A 67 4.91 -7.53 -8.28
CA PHE A 67 3.56 -7.06 -8.61
C PHE A 67 3.61 -5.69 -9.28
N LEU A 68 2.53 -5.31 -9.95
CA LEU A 68 2.43 -3.99 -10.57
C LEU A 68 2.51 -2.91 -9.48
N GLY A 69 3.55 -2.07 -9.56
CA GLY A 69 3.82 -1.06 -8.54
C GLY A 69 4.73 -1.55 -7.40
N THR A 70 5.46 -2.66 -7.57
CA THR A 70 6.56 -3.05 -6.66
C THR A 70 7.75 -2.10 -6.77
N THR A 71 8.58 -2.02 -5.72
CA THR A 71 9.90 -1.39 -5.78
C THR A 71 10.96 -2.32 -6.38
N LYS A 72 10.70 -3.62 -6.49
CA LYS A 72 11.63 -4.67 -6.93
C LYS A 72 11.68 -4.79 -8.46
N LEU A 73 12.19 -3.75 -9.14
CA LEU A 73 12.10 -3.64 -10.61
C LEU A 73 12.81 -4.78 -11.34
N ASN A 74 13.89 -5.33 -10.78
CA ASN A 74 14.59 -6.49 -11.32
C ASN A 74 13.75 -7.78 -11.34
N LYS A 75 12.66 -7.87 -10.58
CA LYS A 75 11.75 -9.03 -10.58
C LYS A 75 10.65 -8.93 -11.64
N LEU A 76 10.55 -7.82 -12.38
CA LEU A 76 9.51 -7.63 -13.39
C LEU A 76 10.00 -8.05 -14.79
N PRO A 77 9.13 -8.66 -15.63
CA PRO A 77 9.51 -9.16 -16.95
C PRO A 77 9.50 -8.03 -17.99
N TYR A 78 10.41 -7.06 -17.84
CA TYR A 78 10.56 -5.98 -18.81
C TYR A 78 11.06 -6.50 -20.16
N LYS A 79 10.41 -6.09 -21.26
CA LYS A 79 10.86 -6.41 -22.62
C LYS A 79 11.90 -5.44 -23.17
N ASN A 80 11.78 -4.17 -22.79
CA ASN A 80 12.54 -3.07 -23.39
C ASN A 80 13.41 -2.31 -22.37
N VAL A 81 13.41 -2.74 -21.12
CA VAL A 81 14.17 -2.11 -20.03
C VAL A 81 15.05 -3.18 -19.43
N VAL A 82 16.33 -2.87 -19.27
CA VAL A 82 17.30 -3.72 -18.56
C VAL A 82 17.61 -3.02 -17.24
N PRO A 83 17.01 -3.45 -16.10
CA PRO A 83 17.11 -2.72 -14.84
C PRO A 83 18.55 -2.43 -14.39
N SER A 84 19.49 -3.36 -14.62
CA SER A 84 20.91 -3.19 -14.26
C SER A 84 21.62 -2.04 -14.97
N ASN A 85 21.04 -1.46 -16.03
CA ASN A 85 21.59 -0.27 -16.67
C ASN A 85 21.29 1.02 -15.87
N TYR A 86 20.50 0.94 -14.81
CA TYR A 86 20.05 2.09 -14.02
C TYR A 86 20.48 1.96 -12.57
N PHE A 87 20.76 3.10 -11.94
CA PHE A 87 21.00 3.15 -10.50
C PHE A 87 19.71 2.84 -9.73
N PRO A 88 19.76 2.12 -8.59
CA PRO A 88 20.94 1.47 -8.00
C PRO A 88 21.19 0.03 -8.51
N TYR A 89 20.36 -0.49 -9.42
CA TYR A 89 20.40 -1.88 -9.87
C TYR A 89 21.68 -2.33 -10.59
N GLY A 90 22.48 -1.40 -11.11
CA GLY A 90 23.78 -1.69 -11.71
C GLY A 90 24.96 -1.71 -10.73
N CYS A 91 24.75 -1.32 -9.48
CA CYS A 91 25.79 -1.25 -8.46
C CYS A 91 26.07 -2.65 -7.87
N SER A 92 27.35 -3.02 -7.76
CA SER A 92 27.76 -4.37 -7.32
C SER A 92 27.45 -4.68 -5.85
N ASP A 93 27.23 -3.64 -5.04
CA ASP A 93 26.87 -3.70 -3.62
C ASP A 93 25.37 -3.52 -3.37
N PHE A 94 24.56 -3.29 -4.40
CA PHE A 94 23.13 -3.09 -4.22
C PHE A 94 22.41 -4.42 -3.98
N THR A 95 21.83 -4.56 -2.79
CA THR A 95 20.96 -5.68 -2.41
C THR A 95 19.57 -5.14 -2.10
N ILE A 96 18.53 -5.85 -2.56
CA ILE A 96 17.15 -5.51 -2.27
C ILE A 96 16.77 -6.21 -0.97
N GLU A 97 16.85 -5.49 0.13
CA GLU A 97 16.39 -5.98 1.43
C GLU A 97 14.84 -5.97 1.50
N PRO A 98 14.22 -6.93 2.20
CA PRO A 98 12.83 -6.83 2.59
C PRO A 98 12.64 -5.56 3.42
N ARG A 99 11.67 -4.72 3.08
CA ARG A 99 11.37 -3.56 3.91
C ARG A 99 10.83 -4.08 5.24
N GLN A 100 11.52 -3.79 6.34
CA GLN A 100 10.96 -4.04 7.67
C GLN A 100 9.67 -3.23 7.81
N HIS A 101 8.68 -3.79 8.51
CA HIS A 101 7.45 -3.08 8.82
C HIS A 101 7.78 -1.84 9.65
N GLU A 102 7.87 -0.69 9.01
CA GLU A 102 8.02 0.59 9.68
C GLU A 102 6.67 0.91 10.34
N ALA A 103 6.52 0.53 11.62
CA ALA A 103 5.56 1.19 12.47
C ALA A 103 6.09 2.61 12.70
N MET A 104 5.54 3.59 11.99
CA MET A 104 5.80 5.00 12.32
C MET A 104 5.07 5.27 13.63
N THR A 105 5.76 5.09 14.76
CA THR A 105 5.31 5.56 16.06
C THR A 105 5.52 7.08 16.11
N GLY A 106 4.44 7.82 15.91
CA GLY A 106 4.30 9.23 16.24
C GLY A 106 3.38 9.38 17.44
#